data_AF-A0A954D713-F1
#
_entry.id   AF-A0A954D713-F1
#
_cell.length_a   1.000
_cell.length_b   1.000
_cell.length_c   1.000
_cell.angle_alpha   90.00
_cell.angle_beta   90.00
_cell.angle_gamma   90.00
#
_symmetry.space_group_name_H-M   'P 1'
#
loop_
_entity.id
_entity.type
_entity.pdbx_description
1 polymer ?
#
loop_
_entity_poly.entity_id
_entity_poly.type
_entity_poly.pdbx_seq_one_letter_code
_entity_poly.pdbx_strand_id
1 'polypeptide(L)'
;GYLRLHGRSRAGWSRPDASRDERYDHYYDSGEVEEIIAAIGVLSARVPRILVAANNHFRAQAPAAVVALRYRWEGQPVDAPRRLAEAYPALRGAIVDREPRELCFEEGATGP
;
A
#
# COMPACT_ATOMS: atom_id res chain seq x y z
N GLY A 1 16.54 4.18 -1.38
CA GLY A 1 15.98 2.94 -1.92
C GLY A 1 14.58 3.19 -2.43
N TYR A 2 14.15 2.49 -3.47
CA TYR A 2 12.79 2.60 -4.03
C TYR A 2 12.24 1.19 -4.28
N LEU A 3 11.05 0.90 -3.77
CA LEU A 3 10.37 -0.37 -3.94
C LEU A 3 8.98 -0.12 -4.53
N ARG A 4 8.66 -0.75 -5.65
CA ARG A 4 7.35 -0.65 -6.29
C ARG A 4 6.65 -2.01 -6.26
N LEU A 5 5.49 -2.06 -5.61
CA LEU A 5 4.70 -3.28 -5.45
C LEU A 5 3.64 -3.33 -6.56
N HIS A 6 3.75 -4.31 -7.45
CA HIS A 6 2.88 -4.46 -8.61
C HIS A 6 1.78 -5.52 -8.43
N GLY A 7 1.72 -6.20 -7.29
CA GLY A 7 0.90 -7.41 -7.11
C GLY A 7 1.61 -8.67 -7.61
N ARG A 8 1.16 -9.84 -7.15
CA ARG A 8 1.70 -11.17 -7.48
C ARG A 8 0.66 -12.07 -8.16
N SER A 9 -0.32 -11.51 -8.88
CA SER A 9 -1.40 -12.27 -9.56
C SER A 9 -0.85 -13.26 -10.60
N ARG A 10 -0.42 -14.44 -10.15
CA ARG A 10 0.23 -15.46 -10.99
C ARG A 10 -0.69 -15.93 -12.12
N ALA A 11 -2.01 -15.83 -11.90
CA ALA A 11 -3.06 -16.15 -12.86
C ALA A 11 -3.25 -15.07 -13.94
N GLY A 12 -3.09 -13.78 -13.62
CA GLY A 12 -3.18 -12.69 -14.60
C GLY A 12 -1.91 -12.52 -15.42
N TRP A 13 -0.73 -12.70 -14.81
CA TRP A 13 0.55 -12.52 -15.51
C TRP A 13 0.87 -13.65 -16.50
N SER A 14 0.35 -14.87 -16.29
CA SER A 14 0.57 -16.03 -17.17
C SER A 14 -0.42 -16.13 -18.33
N ARG A 15 -1.50 -15.34 -18.31
CA ARG A 15 -2.55 -15.35 -19.31
C ARG A 15 -2.35 -14.23 -20.34
N PRO A 16 -2.13 -14.55 -21.62
CA PRO A 16 -1.91 -13.52 -22.65
C PRO A 16 -3.14 -12.64 -22.87
N ASP A 17 -4.34 -13.16 -22.57
CA ASP A 17 -5.64 -12.51 -22.68
C ASP A 17 -6.09 -11.76 -21.41
N ALA A 18 -5.32 -11.84 -20.31
CA ALA A 18 -5.67 -11.15 -19.08
C ALA A 18 -5.67 -9.64 -19.29
N SER A 19 -6.81 -9.04 -18.97
CA SER A 19 -7.00 -7.60 -18.90
C SER A 19 -6.00 -6.95 -17.93
N ARG A 20 -5.81 -5.63 -18.08
CA ARG A 20 -4.95 -4.85 -17.20
C ARG A 20 -5.34 -5.05 -15.73
N ASP A 21 -6.64 -5.11 -15.43
CA ASP A 21 -7.15 -5.20 -14.07
C ASP A 21 -6.89 -6.57 -13.43
N GLU A 22 -7.01 -7.66 -14.19
CA GLU A 22 -6.72 -9.03 -13.72
C GLU A 22 -5.23 -9.25 -13.36
N ARG A 23 -4.33 -8.49 -13.99
CA ARG A 23 -2.89 -8.52 -13.68
C ARG A 23 -2.55 -7.80 -12.38
N TYR A 24 -3.39 -6.85 -11.95
CA TYR A 24 -3.16 -5.99 -10.79
C TYR A 24 -4.10 -6.27 -9.61
N ASP A 25 -5.04 -7.20 -9.75
CA ASP A 25 -5.90 -7.70 -8.67
C ASP A 25 -5.12 -8.64 -7.75
N HIS A 26 -4.40 -8.08 -6.77
CA HIS A 26 -3.65 -8.85 -5.78
C HIS A 26 -3.70 -8.18 -4.41
N TYR A 27 -4.31 -8.87 -3.46
CA TYR A 27 -4.25 -8.52 -2.05
C TYR A 27 -3.10 -9.30 -1.40
N TYR A 28 -2.14 -8.58 -0.83
CA TYR A 28 -1.02 -9.18 -0.11
C TYR A 28 -1.50 -9.78 1.20
N ASP A 29 -1.28 -11.07 1.40
CA ASP A 29 -1.57 -11.72 2.68
C ASP A 29 -0.51 -11.38 3.74
N SER A 30 -0.72 -11.82 4.98
CA SER A 30 0.20 -11.53 6.07
C SER A 30 1.61 -12.07 5.83
N GLY A 31 1.76 -13.25 5.22
CA GLY A 31 3.07 -13.83 4.94
C GLY A 31 3.84 -13.02 3.90
N GLU A 32 3.16 -12.61 2.83
CA GLU A 32 3.77 -11.76 1.81
C GLU A 32 4.14 -10.37 2.34
N VAL A 33 3.33 -9.83 3.25
CA VAL A 33 3.66 -8.58 3.96
C VAL A 33 4.95 -8.76 4.77
N GLU A 34 5.12 -9.85 5.52
CA GLU A 34 6.36 -10.12 6.27
C GLU A 34 7.58 -10.26 5.35
N GLU A 35 7.45 -10.92 4.19
CA GLU A 35 8.53 -11.02 3.20
C GLU A 35 8.98 -9.64 2.71
N ILE A 36 8.02 -8.77 2.41
CA ILE A 36 8.30 -7.41 1.95
C ILE A 36 8.96 -6.59 3.07
N ILE A 37 8.49 -6.73 4.32
CA ILE A 37 9.08 -6.08 5.49
C ILE A 37 10.54 -6.52 5.70
N ALA A 38 10.83 -7.81 5.58
CA ALA A 38 12.19 -8.32 5.66
C ALA A 38 13.10 -7.70 4.57
N ALA A 39 12.61 -7.60 3.33
CA ALA A 39 13.33 -6.95 2.24
C ALA A 39 13.57 -5.45 2.50
N ILE A 40 12.56 -4.74 3.04
CA ILE A 40 12.70 -3.33 3.45
C ILE A 40 13.77 -3.19 4.55
N GLY A 41 13.80 -4.10 5.53
CA GLY A 41 14.80 -4.10 6.60
C GLY A 41 16.24 -4.27 6.10
N VAL A 42 16.45 -5.17 5.12
CA VAL A 42 17.78 -5.32 4.49
C VAL A 42 18.19 -4.05 3.74
N LEU A 43 17.24 -3.41 3.05
CA LEU A 43 17.49 -2.16 2.33
C LEU A 43 17.75 -1.00 3.29
N SER A 44 17.05 -0.92 4.43
CA SER A 44 17.14 0.23 5.34
C SER A 44 18.52 0.33 6.00
N ALA A 45 19.21 -0.81 6.14
CA ALA A 45 20.59 -0.85 6.61
C ALA A 45 21.60 -0.23 5.61
N ARG A 46 21.22 -0.04 4.35
CA ARG A 46 22.12 0.37 3.26
C ARG A 46 21.84 1.78 2.71
N VAL A 47 20.66 2.33 2.97
CA VAL A 47 20.25 3.62 2.41
C VAL A 47 19.53 4.47 3.46
N PRO A 48 19.73 5.80 3.48
CA PRO A 48 19.15 6.68 4.49
C PRO A 48 17.63 6.89 4.35
N ARG A 49 17.04 6.51 3.20
CA ARG A 49 15.59 6.65 2.95
C ARG A 49 15.10 5.58 1.98
N ILE A 50 13.93 5.01 2.26
CA ILE A 50 13.22 4.08 1.37
C ILE A 50 11.85 4.66 1.04
N LEU A 51 11.50 4.66 -0.24
CA LEU A 51 10.17 4.99 -0.73
C LEU A 51 9.49 3.70 -1.22
N VAL A 52 8.31 3.39 -0.71
CA VAL A 52 7.50 2.23 -1.12
C VAL A 52 6.24 2.73 -1.80
N ALA A 53 6.01 2.30 -3.03
CA ALA A 53 4.83 2.66 -3.83
C ALA A 53 4.04 1.42 -4.22
N ALA A 54 2.81 1.30 -3.75
CA ALA A 54 1.89 0.25 -4.17
C ALA A 54 1.13 0.67 -5.43
N ASN A 55 1.12 -0.19 -6.45
CA ASN A 55 0.56 0.08 -7.78
C ASN A 55 -0.52 -0.94 -8.19
N ASN A 56 -0.94 -1.82 -7.28
CA ASN A 56 -2.11 -2.69 -7.38
C ASN A 56 -3.39 -1.87 -7.15
N HIS A 57 -3.67 -0.94 -8.07
CA HIS A 57 -4.71 0.09 -7.86
C HIS A 57 -6.15 -0.46 -7.96
N PHE A 58 -6.33 -1.70 -8.40
CA PHE A 58 -7.67 -2.29 -8.50
C PHE A 58 -8.33 -2.36 -7.11
N ARG A 59 -9.58 -1.89 -7.01
CA ARG A 59 -10.42 -1.97 -5.79
C ARG A 59 -9.77 -1.48 -4.48
N ALA A 60 -8.94 -0.43 -4.53
CA ALA A 60 -8.23 0.10 -3.35
C ALA A 60 -7.26 -0.89 -2.66
N GLN A 61 -6.73 -1.87 -3.41
CA GLN A 61 -5.71 -2.79 -2.87
C GLN A 61 -4.36 -2.12 -2.61
N ALA A 62 -4.01 -1.08 -3.39
CA ALA A 62 -2.82 -0.28 -3.18
C ALA A 62 -2.78 0.42 -1.80
N PRO A 63 -3.80 1.21 -1.40
CA PRO A 63 -3.82 1.78 -0.05
C PRO A 63 -3.90 0.70 1.04
N ALA A 64 -4.61 -0.40 0.81
CA ALA A 64 -4.65 -1.52 1.76
C ALA A 64 -3.26 -2.14 2.01
N ALA A 65 -2.48 -2.35 0.94
CA ALA A 65 -1.11 -2.86 1.03
C ALA A 65 -0.18 -1.91 1.79
N VAL A 66 -0.28 -0.60 1.53
CA VAL A 66 0.51 0.42 2.22
C VAL A 66 0.18 0.45 3.72
N VAL A 67 -1.11 0.39 4.09
CA VAL A 67 -1.52 0.36 5.50
C VAL A 67 -0.99 -0.91 6.19
N ALA A 68 -1.13 -2.07 5.57
CA ALA A 68 -0.64 -3.33 6.12
C ALA A 68 0.87 -3.29 6.37
N LEU A 69 1.66 -2.83 5.39
CA LEU A 69 3.11 -2.71 5.51
C LEU A 69 3.50 -1.71 6.60
N ARG A 70 2.86 -0.54 6.63
CA ARG A 70 3.18 0.49 7.60
C ARG A 70 2.83 0.07 9.02
N TYR A 71 1.67 -0.56 9.22
CA TYR A 71 1.29 -1.14 10.51
C TYR A 71 2.30 -2.17 11.00
N ARG A 72 2.77 -3.05 10.11
CA ARG A 72 3.77 -4.07 10.46
C ARG A 72 5.15 -3.49 10.72
N TRP A 73 5.57 -2.48 9.96
CA TRP A 73 6.86 -1.83 10.13
C TRP A 73 6.93 -0.98 11.40
N GLU A 74 5.90 -0.17 11.66
CA GLU A 74 5.87 0.77 12.79
C GLU A 74 5.35 0.11 14.08
N GLY A 75 4.67 -1.03 13.97
CA GLY A 75 4.05 -1.74 15.10
C GLY A 75 2.90 -0.97 15.75
N GLN A 76 2.35 0.04 15.06
CA GLN A 76 1.30 0.92 15.55
C GLN A 76 0.23 1.13 14.47
N PRO A 77 -1.05 1.34 14.84
CA PRO A 77 -2.12 1.67 13.90
C PRO A 77 -1.81 2.91 13.05
N VAL A 78 -2.24 2.86 11.78
CA VAL A 78 -2.00 3.87 10.76
C VAL A 78 -3.21 4.77 10.60
N ASP A 79 -2.98 6.06 10.40
CA ASP A 79 -4.04 7.02 10.02
C ASP A 79 -4.50 6.74 8.58
N ALA A 80 -5.73 6.25 8.43
CA ALA A 80 -6.31 5.89 7.13
C ALA A 80 -7.85 5.90 7.18
N PRO A 81 -8.54 6.05 6.03
CA PRO A 81 -10.00 6.10 6.01
C PRO A 81 -10.64 4.80 6.52
N ARG A 82 -11.62 4.91 7.42
CA ARG A 82 -12.39 3.76 7.95
C ARG A 82 -13.01 2.87 6.87
N ARG A 83 -13.46 3.45 5.75
CA ARG A 83 -14.00 2.71 4.61
C ARG A 83 -13.03 1.67 4.04
N LEU A 84 -11.72 1.86 4.25
CA LEU A 84 -10.70 0.88 3.86
C LEU A 84 -10.76 -0.37 4.74
N ALA A 85 -11.03 -0.24 6.05
CA ALA A 85 -11.25 -1.37 6.95
C ALA A 85 -12.58 -2.09 6.71
N GLU A 86 -13.57 -1.38 6.15
CA GLU A 86 -14.84 -1.97 5.71
C GLU A 86 -14.63 -2.84 4.47
N ALA A 87 -13.87 -2.35 3.48
CA ALA A 87 -13.50 -3.09 2.27
C ALA A 87 -12.51 -4.24 2.54
N TYR A 88 -11.61 -4.07 3.52
CA TYR A 88 -10.58 -5.04 3.91
C TYR A 88 -10.63 -5.30 5.43
N PRO A 89 -11.47 -6.26 5.88
CA PRO A 89 -11.67 -6.55 7.30
C PRO A 89 -10.40 -6.90 8.09
N ALA A 90 -9.37 -7.41 7.41
CA ALA A 90 -8.07 -7.72 8.01
C ALA A 90 -7.34 -6.47 8.56
N LEU A 91 -7.71 -5.27 8.13
CA LEU A 91 -7.08 -4.00 8.54
C LEU A 91 -7.75 -3.33 9.74
N ARG A 92 -8.81 -3.90 10.33
CA ARG A 92 -9.56 -3.25 11.43
C ARG A 92 -8.72 -2.91 12.66
N GLY A 93 -7.70 -3.71 12.97
CA GLY A 93 -6.75 -3.42 14.06
C GLY A 93 -5.56 -2.54 13.64
N ALA A 94 -5.42 -2.28 12.34
CA ALA A 94 -4.30 -1.56 11.76
C ALA A 94 -4.61 -0.10 11.43
N ILE A 95 -5.85 0.35 11.61
CA ILE A 95 -6.31 1.70 11.23
C ILE A 95 -6.85 2.43 12.45
N VAL A 96 -6.38 3.66 12.67
CA VAL A 96 -7.03 4.62 13.57
C VAL A 96 -7.92 5.56 12.78
N ASP A 97 -9.19 5.62 13.18
CA ASP A 97 -10.20 6.46 12.57
C ASP A 97 -9.96 7.93 12.96
N ARG A 98 -9.58 8.77 12.00
CA ARG A 98 -9.69 10.22 12.14
C ARG A 98 -10.61 10.74 11.05
N GLU A 99 -11.47 11.69 11.43
CA GLU A 99 -12.21 12.54 10.50
C GLU A 99 -11.26 13.01 9.38
N PRO A 100 -11.69 12.96 8.11
CA PRO A 100 -10.84 13.32 7.00
C PRO A 100 -10.27 14.72 7.26
N ARG A 101 -8.95 14.80 7.47
CA ARG A 101 -8.28 16.09 7.35
C ARG A 101 -8.53 16.51 5.92
N GLU A 102 -9.24 17.63 5.74
CA GLU A 102 -9.20 18.34 4.47
C GLU A 102 -7.74 18.44 4.08
N LEU A 103 -7.35 17.70 3.05
CA LEU A 103 -6.12 17.95 2.36
C LEU A 103 -6.37 19.30 1.70
N CYS A 104 -6.04 20.39 2.42
CA CYS A 104 -5.80 21.67 1.79
C CYS A 104 -4.69 21.41 0.79
N PHE A 105 -5.08 21.14 -0.45
CA PHE A 105 -4.24 21.43 -1.59
C PHE A 105 -4.05 22.93 -1.51
N GLU A 106 -2.89 23.38 -1.01
CA GLU A 106 -2.48 24.75 -1.23
C GLU A 106 -2.43 24.91 -2.76
N GLU A 107 -3.46 25.55 -3.32
CA GLU A 107 -3.43 25.96 -4.71
C GLU A 107 -2.17 26.80 -4.88
N GLY A 108 -1.25 26.25 -5.66
CA GLY A 108 0.04 26.82 -5.91
C GLY A 108 -0.11 28.29 -6.31
N ALA A 109 0.61 29.12 -5.57
CA ALA A 109 0.96 30.49 -5.89
C ALA A 109 0.92 30.77 -7.39
N THR A 110 -0.07 31.56 -7.82
CA THR A 110 0.03 32.36 -9.03
C THR A 110 1.06 33.45 -8.72
N GLY A 111 2.31 33.19 -9.10
CA GLY A 111 3.37 34.19 -9.06
C GLY A 111 3.22 35.21 -10.19
N PRO A 112 3.68 36.46 -9.97
CA PRO A 112 3.44 37.62 -10.84
C PRO A 112 4.15 37.57 -12.19
#